data_AF-A0A533U4M2-F1
#
_entry.id   AF-A0A533U4M2-F1
#
_cell.length_a   1.000
_cell.length_b   1.000
_cell.length_c   1.000
_cell.angle_alpha   90.00
_cell.angle_beta   90.00
_cell.angle_gamma   90.00
#
_symmetry.space_group_name_H-M   'P 1'
#
loop_
_entity.id
_entity.type
_entity.pdbx_description
1 polymer ?
#
loop_
_entity_poly.entity_id
_entity_poly.type
_entity_poly.pdbx_seq_one_letter_code
_entity_poly.pdbx_strand_id
1 'polypeptide(L)'
;MKLFPDPETKKRFMKTGLPVILGIAWSPIIWIMMMSTVGTLFFRLTGSWPVTQVVILLMVVVVTFFLLQFFMRLGRKFGNQHPEKS
;
A
#
# COMPACT_ATOMS: atom_id res chain seq x y z
N MET A 1 -18.23 -20.09 11.80
CA MET A 1 -17.00 -20.87 11.54
C MET A 1 -15.82 -20.07 12.06
N LYS A 2 -14.91 -20.66 12.87
CA LYS A 2 -13.70 -19.96 13.34
C LYS A 2 -12.81 -19.67 12.13
N LEU A 3 -12.72 -18.40 11.72
CA LEU A 3 -11.95 -17.97 10.53
C LEU A 3 -10.44 -18.21 10.64
N PHE A 4 -9.93 -18.52 11.84
CA PHE A 4 -8.52 -18.84 12.08
C PHE A 4 -8.41 -19.94 13.16
N PRO A 5 -8.30 -21.22 12.78
CA PRO A 5 -8.16 -22.32 13.74
C PRO A 5 -6.79 -22.36 14.43
N ASP A 6 -5.74 -21.83 13.77
CA ASP A 6 -4.36 -21.87 14.28
C ASP A 6 -3.77 -20.49 14.64
N PRO A 7 -3.13 -20.35 15.82
CA PRO A 7 -2.48 -19.11 16.24
C PRO A 7 -1.31 -18.71 15.32
N GLU A 8 -0.63 -19.66 14.69
CA GLU A 8 0.46 -19.41 13.73
C GLU A 8 -0.06 -18.76 12.44
N THR A 9 -1.18 -19.26 11.91
CA THR A 9 -1.87 -18.70 10.73
C THR A 9 -2.33 -17.27 10.99
N LYS A 10 -2.87 -17.00 12.18
CA LYS A 10 -3.23 -15.64 12.62
C LYS A 10 -2.00 -14.71 12.67
N LYS A 11 -0.88 -15.18 13.22
CA LYS A 11 0.36 -14.39 13.34
C LYS A 11 0.96 -14.06 11.97
N ARG A 12 0.94 -15.02 11.03
CA ARG A 12 1.41 -14.82 9.65
C ARG A 12 0.50 -13.87 8.86
N PHE A 13 -0.83 -14.00 9.04
CA PHE A 13 -1.82 -13.09 8.45
C PHE A 13 -1.67 -11.67 8.98
N MET A 14 -1.46 -11.47 10.29
CA MET A 14 -1.22 -10.14 10.84
C MET A 14 0.11 -9.53 10.37
N LYS A 15 1.16 -10.32 10.20
CA LYS A 15 2.45 -9.81 9.70
C LYS A 15 2.44 -9.46 8.21
N THR A 16 1.69 -10.19 7.40
CA THR A 16 1.78 -10.12 5.92
C THR A 16 0.51 -9.59 5.27
N GLY A 17 -0.65 -9.99 5.76
CA GLY A 17 -1.96 -9.56 5.25
C GLY A 17 -2.33 -8.15 5.68
N LEU A 18 -2.03 -7.76 6.93
CA LEU A 18 -2.36 -6.42 7.43
C LEU A 18 -1.72 -5.29 6.60
N PRO A 19 -0.41 -5.33 6.27
CA PRO A 19 0.18 -4.33 5.37
C PRO A 19 -0.51 -4.29 4.01
N VAL A 20 -0.74 -5.45 3.40
CA VAL A 20 -1.34 -5.56 2.05
C VAL A 20 -2.74 -4.98 2.02
N ILE A 21 -3.59 -5.32 2.99
CA ILE A 21 -4.95 -4.78 3.12
C ILE A 21 -4.90 -3.26 3.29
N LEU A 22 -3.96 -2.75 4.09
CA LEU A 22 -3.74 -1.32 4.25
C LEU A 22 -3.38 -0.68 2.90
N GLY A 23 -2.41 -1.24 2.16
CA GLY A 23 -2.02 -0.73 0.85
C GLY A 23 -3.18 -0.69 -0.14
N ILE A 24 -4.02 -1.73 -0.20
CA ILE A 24 -5.21 -1.78 -1.05
C ILE A 24 -6.23 -0.72 -0.61
N ALA A 25 -6.47 -0.58 0.69
CA ALA A 25 -7.42 0.40 1.23
C ALA A 25 -7.00 1.86 0.92
N TRP A 26 -5.69 2.13 0.86
CA TRP A 26 -5.16 3.44 0.49
C TRP A 26 -5.10 3.68 -1.02
N SER A 27 -5.20 2.64 -1.86
CA SER A 27 -5.06 2.76 -3.31
C SER A 27 -6.00 3.79 -3.95
N PRO A 28 -7.31 3.89 -3.62
CA PRO A 28 -8.21 4.89 -4.20
C PRO A 28 -7.83 6.32 -3.81
N ILE A 29 -7.32 6.52 -2.59
CA ILE A 29 -6.90 7.84 -2.10
C ILE A 29 -5.63 8.28 -2.83
N ILE A 30 -4.65 7.38 -2.93
CA ILE A 30 -3.40 7.62 -3.68
C ILE A 30 -3.72 7.94 -5.14
N TRP A 31 -4.69 7.22 -5.72
CA TRP A 31 -5.16 7.48 -7.08
C TRP A 31 -5.67 8.91 -7.27
N ILE A 32 -6.63 9.34 -6.44
CA ILE A 32 -7.21 10.69 -6.52
C ILE A 32 -6.11 11.75 -6.33
N MET A 33 -5.18 11.50 -5.41
CA MET A 33 -4.07 12.42 -5.13
C MET A 33 -3.09 12.52 -6.30
N MET A 34 -2.78 11.40 -6.97
CA MET A 34 -1.98 11.41 -8.21
C MET A 34 -2.70 12.12 -9.34
N MET A 35 -4.01 11.88 -9.48
CA MET A 35 -4.81 12.52 -10.53
C MET A 35 -4.86 14.04 -10.35
N SER A 36 -4.99 14.54 -9.12
CA SER A 36 -5.03 15.98 -8.84
C SER A 36 -3.68 16.67 -8.97
N THR A 37 -2.58 15.99 -8.65
CA THR A 37 -1.23 16.57 -8.66
C THR A 37 -0.60 16.55 -10.05
N VAL A 38 -0.65 15.41 -10.74
CA VAL A 38 0.07 15.21 -12.00
C VAL A 38 -0.83 14.89 -13.19
N GLY A 39 -2.13 14.61 -12.96
CA GLY A 39 -3.06 14.23 -14.02
C GLY A 39 -3.19 15.28 -15.12
N THR A 40 -3.34 16.55 -14.75
CA THR A 40 -3.40 17.65 -15.72
C THR A 40 -2.10 17.81 -16.50
N LEU A 41 -0.94 17.58 -15.86
CA LEU A 41 0.37 17.66 -16.51
C LEU A 41 0.54 16.55 -17.54
N PHE A 42 0.25 15.30 -17.17
CA PHE A 42 0.34 14.16 -18.08
C PHE A 42 -0.67 14.25 -19.22
N PHE A 43 -1.88 14.75 -18.96
CA PHE A 43 -2.85 14.98 -20.01
C PHE A 43 -2.36 16.02 -21.03
N ARG A 44 -1.74 17.11 -20.57
CA ARG A 44 -1.13 18.11 -21.47
C ARG A 44 0.04 17.56 -22.27
N LEU A 45 0.85 16.68 -21.69
CA LEU A 45 2.01 16.09 -22.35
C LEU A 45 1.65 15.02 -23.39
N THR A 46 0.64 14.20 -23.07
CA THR A 46 0.27 13.05 -23.91
C THR A 46 -0.87 13.36 -24.87
N GLY A 47 -1.71 14.36 -24.56
CA GLY A 47 -2.94 14.68 -25.30
C GLY A 47 -4.00 13.57 -25.26
N SER A 48 -3.74 12.48 -24.54
CA SER A 48 -4.55 11.26 -24.58
C SER A 48 -4.96 10.87 -23.17
N TRP A 49 -6.27 10.90 -22.94
CA TRP A 49 -6.86 10.50 -21.66
C TRP A 49 -6.52 9.04 -21.29
N PRO A 50 -6.66 8.04 -22.18
CA PRO A 50 -6.29 6.65 -21.86
C PRO A 50 -4.81 6.50 -21.48
N VAL A 51 -3.91 7.15 -22.21
CA VAL A 51 -2.46 7.07 -21.93
C VAL A 51 -2.15 7.69 -20.56
N THR A 52 -2.77 8.83 -20.26
CA THR A 52 -2.65 9.47 -18.95
C THR A 52 -3.11 8.56 -17.82
N GLN A 53 -4.25 7.89 -17.98
CA GLN A 53 -4.77 6.95 -16.98
C GLN A 53 -3.81 5.76 -16.75
N VAL A 54 -3.23 5.19 -17.81
CA VAL A 54 -2.28 4.08 -17.69
C VAL A 54 -1.01 4.51 -16.94
N VAL A 55 -0.46 5.68 -17.28
CA VAL A 55 0.74 6.22 -16.60
C VAL A 55 0.47 6.45 -15.11
N ILE A 56 -0.69 7.02 -14.78
CA ILE A 56 -1.08 7.28 -13.39
C ILE A 56 -1.30 5.97 -12.65
N LEU A 57 -1.90 4.96 -13.29
CA LEU A 57 -2.09 3.63 -12.70
C LEU A 57 -0.76 2.98 -12.33
N LEU A 58 0.22 3.04 -13.22
CA LEU A 58 1.56 2.56 -12.93
C LEU A 58 2.19 3.30 -11.75
N MET A 59 2.04 4.63 -11.68
CA MET A 59 2.53 5.40 -10.54
C MET A 59 1.85 5.03 -9.23
N VAL A 60 0.53 4.85 -9.23
CA VAL A 60 -0.23 4.48 -8.02
C VAL A 60 0.26 3.12 -7.50
N VAL A 61 0.51 2.16 -8.37
CA VAL A 61 1.09 0.85 -8.00
C VAL A 61 2.48 1.04 -7.37
N VAL A 62 3.34 1.85 -7.99
CA VAL A 62 4.69 2.12 -7.48
C VAL A 62 4.63 2.80 -6.10
N VAL A 63 3.83 3.86 -5.96
CA VAL A 63 3.66 4.60 -4.70
C VAL A 63 3.10 3.68 -3.60
N THR A 64 2.07 2.90 -3.91
CA THR A 64 1.48 1.94 -2.97
C THR A 64 2.50 0.88 -2.55
N PHE A 65 3.33 0.40 -3.47
CA PHE A 65 4.41 -0.53 -3.17
C PHE A 65 5.46 0.09 -2.24
N PHE A 66 5.87 1.33 -2.48
CA PHE A 66 6.77 2.06 -1.59
C PHE A 66 6.16 2.27 -0.20
N LEU A 67 4.88 2.61 -0.14
CA LEU A 67 4.14 2.79 1.12
C LEU A 67 4.12 1.48 1.92
N LEU A 68 3.84 0.35 1.26
CA LEU A 68 3.88 -0.99 1.85
C LEU A 68 5.26 -1.33 2.40
N GLN A 69 6.31 -1.09 1.62
CA GLN A 69 7.70 -1.28 2.05
C GLN A 69 8.04 -0.41 3.26
N PHE A 70 7.58 0.84 3.26
CA PHE A 70 7.77 1.77 4.36
C PHE A 70 7.06 1.27 5.63
N PHE A 71 5.80 0.87 5.55
CA PHE A 71 5.05 0.30 6.66
C PHE A 71 5.69 -0.99 7.19
N MET A 72 6.17 -1.89 6.31
CA MET A 72 6.88 -3.10 6.74
C MET A 72 8.18 -2.76 7.48
N ARG A 73 8.95 -1.76 7.02
CA ARG A 73 10.16 -1.30 7.70
C ARG A 73 9.85 -0.66 9.05
N LEU A 74 8.83 0.19 9.13
CA LEU A 74 8.39 0.77 10.40
C LEU A 74 7.91 -0.31 11.38
N GLY A 75 7.11 -1.28 10.91
CA GLY A 75 6.64 -2.39 11.73
C GLY A 75 7.77 -3.23 12.30
N ARG A 76 8.87 -3.43 11.56
CA ARG A 76 10.09 -4.07 12.08
C ARG A 76 10.80 -3.21 13.13
N LYS A 77 10.84 -1.89 12.94
CA LYS A 77 11.52 -0.96 13.85
C LYS A 77 10.77 -0.79 15.18
N PHE A 78 9.44 -0.76 15.15
CA PHE A 78 8.61 -0.67 16.36
C PHE A 78 8.30 -2.03 17.01
N GLY A 79 8.26 -3.11 16.23
CA GLY A 79 8.04 -4.47 16.76
C GLY A 79 9.17 -5.01 17.65
N ASN A 80 10.37 -4.45 17.56
CA ASN A 80 11.50 -4.79 18.43
C ASN A 80 11.50 -4.04 19.79
N GLN A 81 10.52 -3.15 20.05
CA GLN A 81 10.42 -2.42 21.33
C GLN A 81 9.51 -3.08 22.36
N HIS A 82 9.05 -4.31 22.15
CA HIS A 82 8.56 -5.15 23.25
C HIS A 82 9.69 -6.11 23.66
N PRO A 83 10.58 -5.72 24.59
CA PRO A 83 11.33 -6.70 25.35
C PRO A 83 10.28 -7.50 26.11
N GLU A 84 10.12 -8.74 25.69
CA GLU A 84 9.55 -9.82 26.46
C GLU A 84 10.28 -9.79 27.81
N LYS A 85 9.61 -9.28 28.85
CA LYS A 85 10.03 -9.47 30.23
C LYS A 85 9.86 -10.95 30.51
N SER A 86 10.94 -11.70 30.27
CA SER A 86 11.23 -12.97 30.93
C SER A 86 11.34 -12.75 32.44
#